data_AF-A0A852U533-F1
#
_entry.id   AF-A0A852U533-F1
#
_cell.length_a   1.000
_cell.length_b   1.000
_cell.length_c   1.000
_cell.angle_alpha   90.00
_cell.angle_beta   90.00
_cell.angle_gamma   90.00
#
_symmetry.space_group_name_H-M   'P 1'
#
loop_
_entity.id
_entity.type
_entity.pdbx_description
1 polymer ?
#
loop_
_entity_poly.entity_id
_entity_poly.type
_entity_poly.pdbx_seq_one_letter_code
_entity_poly.pdbx_strand_id
1 'polypeptide(L)'
;MNLDHLYGTVSMGQGSAVGEHCTLGYPKEARIRAFREDPATAEAGEPVGIGDRCMLFNQVIVYEGVSIADGCLVEDRVRIGYDSRVGPGSRIVYGAYICDRVSIGAEARIAGFVCDATRIGDRCTVMGDLVHEYTRPHVDWWDADEESPRVEDDSVVGYGARVVGGIRIGPRSYVAAGAVVTRDVPPEHIATGVNTLTPIRDWTGTRLRALIEHWTSPRPPAASR
;
A
#
# COMPACT_ATOMS: atom_id res chain seq x y z
N MET A 1 -1.46 26.58 -21.69
CA MET A 1 -1.10 25.20 -22.08
C MET A 1 -2.24 24.32 -21.61
N ASN A 2 -2.93 23.61 -22.51
CA ASN A 2 -4.02 22.71 -22.12
C ASN A 2 -3.39 21.44 -21.53
N LEU A 3 -3.64 21.17 -20.24
CA LEU A 3 -3.14 19.99 -19.53
C LEU A 3 -4.18 18.87 -19.45
N ASP A 4 -5.39 19.10 -19.97
CA ASP A 4 -6.55 18.21 -19.79
C ASP A 4 -6.32 16.84 -20.43
N HIS A 5 -5.53 16.78 -21.50
CA HIS A 5 -5.15 15.53 -22.17
C HIS A 5 -4.03 14.75 -21.47
N LEU A 6 -3.33 15.38 -20.51
CA LEU A 6 -2.19 14.76 -19.83
C LEU A 6 -2.64 13.83 -18.70
N TYR A 7 -3.79 14.13 -18.09
CA TYR A 7 -4.31 13.40 -16.93
C TYR A 7 -5.12 12.16 -17.37
N GLY A 8 -5.10 11.14 -16.51
CA GLY A 8 -6.00 10.00 -16.62
C GLY A 8 -7.44 10.41 -16.40
N THR A 9 -8.35 9.87 -17.21
CA THR A 9 -9.79 10.05 -16.99
C THR A 9 -10.18 9.43 -15.65
N VAL A 10 -11.13 10.05 -14.94
CA VAL A 10 -11.54 9.61 -13.59
C VAL A 10 -12.99 9.17 -13.63
N SER A 11 -13.25 7.95 -13.16
CA SER A 11 -14.59 7.42 -12.93
C SER A 11 -14.83 7.20 -11.44
N MET A 12 -16.02 7.57 -10.96
CA MET A 12 -16.39 7.45 -9.54
C MET A 12 -17.75 6.76 -9.38
N GLY A 13 -17.80 5.80 -8.47
CA GLY A 13 -19.00 5.09 -8.08
C GLY A 13 -19.98 5.93 -7.27
N GLN A 14 -21.17 5.37 -7.06
CA GLN A 14 -22.28 6.06 -6.38
C GLN A 14 -22.01 6.24 -4.89
N GLY A 15 -22.42 7.39 -4.36
CA GLY A 15 -22.27 7.72 -2.93
C GLY A 15 -20.81 7.99 -2.51
N SER A 16 -19.89 8.11 -3.46
CA SER A 16 -18.51 8.50 -3.19
C SER A 16 -18.36 10.02 -3.09
N ALA A 17 -17.41 10.48 -2.26
CA ALA A 17 -17.13 11.88 -2.03
C ALA A 17 -15.62 12.17 -2.10
N VAL A 18 -15.28 13.37 -2.57
CA VAL A 18 -13.89 13.88 -2.66
C VAL A 18 -13.81 15.20 -1.91
N GLY A 19 -12.82 15.30 -1.03
CA GLY A 19 -12.50 16.49 -0.27
C GLY A 19 -11.74 17.53 -1.10
N GLU A 20 -11.31 18.58 -0.43
CA GLU A 20 -10.72 19.75 -1.08
C GLU A 20 -9.30 19.47 -1.58
N HIS A 21 -8.91 20.17 -2.66
CA HIS A 21 -7.54 20.16 -3.20
C HIS A 21 -6.98 18.78 -3.59
N CYS A 22 -7.85 17.86 -4.00
CA CYS A 22 -7.41 16.57 -4.54
C CYS A 22 -6.94 16.68 -5.98
N THR A 23 -5.96 15.86 -6.34
CA THR A 23 -5.46 15.69 -7.71
C THR A 23 -5.69 14.24 -8.12
N LEU A 24 -6.55 14.01 -9.10
CA LEU A 24 -6.92 12.66 -9.56
C LEU A 24 -6.50 12.46 -11.01
N GLY A 25 -5.95 11.30 -11.33
CA GLY A 25 -5.44 10.98 -12.66
C GLY A 25 -4.09 11.63 -12.98
N TYR A 26 -3.27 11.92 -11.97
CA TYR A 26 -1.98 12.56 -12.20
C TYR A 26 -1.07 11.69 -13.09
N PRO A 27 -0.44 12.26 -14.15
CA PRO A 27 0.37 11.50 -15.09
C PRO A 27 1.65 10.92 -14.46
N LYS A 28 2.05 9.73 -14.92
CA LYS A 28 3.37 9.17 -14.64
C LYS A 28 4.46 9.95 -15.36
N GLU A 29 5.67 9.86 -14.81
CA GLU A 29 6.82 10.62 -15.29
C GLU A 29 7.09 10.42 -16.79
N ALA A 30 7.00 9.17 -17.28
CA ALA A 30 7.18 8.84 -18.68
C ALA A 30 6.25 9.64 -19.60
N ARG A 31 4.99 9.87 -19.20
CA ARG A 31 4.06 10.69 -19.99
C ARG A 31 4.41 12.17 -19.93
N ILE A 32 4.76 12.69 -18.75
CA ILE A 32 5.19 14.09 -18.64
C ILE A 32 6.41 14.35 -19.53
N ARG A 33 7.35 13.40 -19.60
CA ARG A 33 8.52 13.47 -20.50
C ARG A 33 8.10 13.49 -21.96
N ALA A 34 7.27 12.54 -22.39
CA ALA A 34 6.78 12.47 -23.77
C ALA A 34 6.01 13.76 -24.17
N PHE A 35 5.14 14.26 -23.31
CA PHE A 35 4.38 15.49 -23.55
C PHE A 35 5.27 16.73 -23.64
N ARG A 36 6.38 16.77 -22.89
CA ARG A 36 7.35 17.86 -22.98
C ARG A 36 8.14 17.82 -24.29
N GLU A 37 8.41 16.62 -24.80
CA GLU A 37 9.15 16.42 -26.06
C GLU A 37 8.26 16.74 -27.27
N ASP A 38 7.06 16.17 -27.34
CA ASP A 38 6.06 16.48 -28.35
C ASP A 38 4.62 16.23 -27.83
N PRO A 39 3.86 17.28 -27.48
CA PRO A 39 2.48 17.16 -27.03
C PRO A 39 1.55 16.41 -27.98
N ALA A 40 1.83 16.39 -29.30
CA ALA A 40 0.98 15.74 -30.29
C ALA A 40 1.10 14.21 -30.29
N THR A 41 2.17 13.68 -29.71
CA THR A 41 2.45 12.23 -29.64
C THR A 41 2.17 11.62 -28.28
N ALA A 42 1.92 12.44 -27.26
CA ALA A 42 1.63 11.97 -25.93
C ALA A 42 0.31 11.20 -25.88
N GLU A 43 0.37 9.93 -25.51
CA GLU A 43 -0.80 9.10 -25.28
C GLU A 43 -1.66 9.64 -24.12
N ALA A 44 -2.95 9.31 -24.13
CA ALA A 44 -3.84 9.68 -23.03
C ALA A 44 -3.43 9.00 -21.71
N GLY A 45 -3.82 9.63 -20.58
CA GLY A 45 -3.72 9.06 -19.24
C GLY A 45 -4.47 7.75 -19.06
N GLU A 46 -3.85 6.78 -18.37
CA GLU A 46 -4.54 5.56 -17.95
C GLU A 46 -5.69 5.91 -16.98
N PRO A 47 -6.87 5.31 -17.15
CA PRO A 47 -8.04 5.69 -16.38
C PRO A 47 -7.87 5.35 -14.89
N VAL A 48 -8.43 6.21 -14.04
CA VAL A 48 -8.58 5.99 -12.61
C VAL A 48 -10.01 5.53 -12.32
N GLY A 49 -10.15 4.44 -11.58
CA GLY A 49 -11.43 3.90 -11.14
C GLY A 49 -11.58 4.01 -9.62
N ILE A 50 -12.61 4.72 -9.16
CA ILE A 50 -12.99 4.80 -7.74
C ILE A 50 -14.37 4.15 -7.59
N GLY A 51 -14.47 3.14 -6.74
CA GLY A 51 -15.69 2.38 -6.49
C GLY A 51 -16.78 3.16 -5.74
N ASP A 52 -17.82 2.44 -5.33
CA ASP A 52 -18.96 2.99 -4.60
C ASP A 52 -18.62 3.32 -3.14
N ARG A 53 -19.26 4.34 -2.59
CA ARG A 53 -19.21 4.71 -1.16
C ARG A 53 -17.78 4.94 -0.65
N CYS A 54 -16.89 5.42 -1.52
CA CYS A 54 -15.54 5.81 -1.17
C CYS A 54 -15.50 7.23 -0.62
N MET A 55 -14.60 7.49 0.33
CA MET A 55 -14.36 8.85 0.82
C MET A 55 -12.88 9.17 0.66
N LEU A 56 -12.59 10.12 -0.22
CA LEU A 56 -11.26 10.73 -0.35
C LEU A 56 -11.32 12.07 0.40
N PHE A 57 -10.44 12.28 1.37
CA PHE A 57 -10.41 13.50 2.17
C PHE A 57 -9.58 14.56 1.44
N ASN A 58 -8.88 15.46 2.14
CA ASN A 58 -8.27 16.64 1.51
C ASN A 58 -6.86 16.35 1.02
N GLN A 59 -6.44 17.03 -0.04
CA GLN A 59 -5.06 16.98 -0.55
C GLN A 59 -4.60 15.55 -0.95
N VAL A 60 -5.55 14.69 -1.35
CA VAL A 60 -5.25 13.35 -1.84
C VAL A 60 -4.74 13.43 -3.28
N ILE A 61 -3.66 12.70 -3.57
CA ILE A 61 -3.09 12.60 -4.92
C ILE A 61 -3.22 11.15 -5.40
N VAL A 62 -3.95 10.95 -6.49
CA VAL A 62 -4.13 9.66 -7.16
C VAL A 62 -3.57 9.77 -8.57
N TYR A 63 -2.59 8.92 -8.87
CA TYR A 63 -1.99 8.84 -10.20
C TYR A 63 -2.89 8.06 -11.16
N GLU A 64 -2.61 8.19 -12.45
CA GLU A 64 -3.24 7.41 -13.51
C GLU A 64 -3.18 5.88 -13.27
N GLY A 65 -4.11 5.14 -13.87
CA GLY A 65 -4.14 3.67 -13.80
C GLY A 65 -4.50 3.10 -12.42
N VAL A 66 -4.70 3.96 -11.41
CA VAL A 66 -5.07 3.52 -10.06
C VAL A 66 -6.51 3.02 -10.02
N SER A 67 -6.73 1.92 -9.31
CA SER A 67 -8.06 1.41 -8.97
C SER A 67 -8.26 1.36 -7.45
N ILE A 68 -9.35 1.97 -6.98
CA ILE A 68 -9.78 1.99 -5.59
C ILE A 68 -11.15 1.32 -5.53
N ALA A 69 -11.24 0.15 -4.89
CA ALA A 69 -12.49 -0.60 -4.78
C ALA A 69 -13.48 0.02 -3.79
N ASP A 70 -14.67 -0.56 -3.71
CA ASP A 70 -15.78 -0.03 -2.91
C ASP A 70 -15.47 0.16 -1.43
N GLY A 71 -16.08 1.18 -0.84
CA GLY A 71 -16.07 1.43 0.60
C GLY A 71 -14.71 1.82 1.16
N CYS A 72 -13.77 2.25 0.31
CA CYS A 72 -12.46 2.69 0.76
C CYS A 72 -12.51 4.08 1.40
N LEU A 73 -11.62 4.30 2.36
CA LEU A 73 -11.39 5.61 2.96
C LEU A 73 -9.93 6.00 2.71
N VAL A 74 -9.72 7.18 2.16
CA VAL A 74 -8.40 7.74 1.88
C VAL A 74 -8.29 9.08 2.60
N GLU A 75 -7.49 9.13 3.66
CA GLU A 75 -7.35 10.31 4.52
C GLU A 75 -6.49 11.42 3.91
N ASP A 76 -6.43 12.54 4.64
CA ASP A 76 -5.74 13.73 4.21
C ASP A 76 -4.28 13.47 3.82
N ARG A 77 -3.85 14.07 2.70
CA ARG A 77 -2.46 14.07 2.21
C ARG A 77 -1.91 12.69 1.83
N VAL A 78 -2.77 11.71 1.58
CA VAL A 78 -2.35 10.42 1.02
C VAL A 78 -1.94 10.58 -0.44
N ARG A 79 -0.87 9.89 -0.84
CA ARG A 79 -0.49 9.68 -2.25
C ARG A 79 -0.65 8.20 -2.62
N ILE A 80 -1.24 7.95 -3.80
CA ILE A 80 -1.30 6.63 -4.43
C ILE A 80 -0.68 6.71 -5.83
N GLY A 81 0.44 6.03 -6.02
CA GLY A 81 1.21 6.00 -7.26
C GLY A 81 0.56 5.18 -8.37
N TYR A 82 1.06 5.36 -9.61
CA TYR A 82 0.38 4.87 -10.81
C TYR A 82 0.23 3.35 -10.84
N ASP A 83 -0.80 2.87 -11.54
CA ASP A 83 -1.10 1.43 -11.72
C ASP A 83 -1.27 0.64 -10.41
N SER A 84 -1.52 1.33 -9.28
CA SER A 84 -1.74 0.70 -7.97
C SER A 84 -3.20 0.29 -7.77
N ARG A 85 -3.42 -0.70 -6.90
CA ARG A 85 -4.74 -1.28 -6.62
C ARG A 85 -5.01 -1.29 -5.11
N VAL A 86 -6.18 -0.80 -4.71
CA VAL A 86 -6.67 -0.81 -3.33
C VAL A 86 -7.93 -1.66 -3.24
N GLY A 87 -7.87 -2.75 -2.48
CA GLY A 87 -8.98 -3.68 -2.26
C GLY A 87 -10.11 -3.09 -1.42
N PRO A 88 -11.30 -3.72 -1.42
CA PRO A 88 -12.52 -3.14 -0.87
C PRO A 88 -12.45 -2.98 0.65
N GLY A 89 -13.08 -1.92 1.15
CA GLY A 89 -13.15 -1.62 2.59
C GLY A 89 -11.81 -1.23 3.23
N SER A 90 -10.75 -1.04 2.43
CA SER A 90 -9.45 -0.64 2.93
C SER A 90 -9.41 0.83 3.33
N ARG A 91 -8.53 1.14 4.29
CA ARG A 91 -8.32 2.49 4.81
C ARG A 91 -6.88 2.88 4.61
N ILE A 92 -6.65 3.92 3.82
CA ILE A 92 -5.34 4.52 3.63
C ILE A 92 -5.30 5.79 4.48
N VAL A 93 -4.49 5.78 5.52
CA VAL A 93 -4.62 6.69 6.67
C VAL A 93 -3.30 7.39 6.96
N TYR A 94 -3.36 8.46 7.75
CA TYR A 94 -2.19 9.18 8.28
C TYR A 94 -1.21 9.68 7.20
N GLY A 95 -1.73 10.10 6.05
CA GLY A 95 -0.89 10.64 4.97
C GLY A 95 0.07 9.62 4.36
N ALA A 96 -0.33 8.35 4.30
CA ALA A 96 0.47 7.29 3.70
C ALA A 96 1.01 7.66 2.31
N TYR A 97 2.24 7.25 2.05
CA TYR A 97 2.91 7.43 0.77
C TYR A 97 3.02 6.07 0.08
N ILE A 98 2.07 5.78 -0.81
CA ILE A 98 2.06 4.56 -1.61
C ILE A 98 2.70 4.87 -2.95
N CYS A 99 3.81 4.21 -3.26
CA CYS A 99 4.51 4.34 -4.53
C CYS A 99 3.74 3.63 -5.66
N ASP A 100 4.41 3.18 -6.71
CA ASP A 100 3.78 2.80 -7.97
C ASP A 100 3.62 1.27 -8.08
N ARG A 101 2.61 0.81 -8.82
CA ARG A 101 2.27 -0.62 -9.03
C ARG A 101 2.03 -1.43 -7.74
N VAL A 102 1.64 -0.77 -6.65
CA VAL A 102 1.39 -1.44 -5.37
C VAL A 102 0.03 -2.15 -5.40
N SER A 103 -0.03 -3.36 -4.85
CA SER A 103 -1.28 -4.11 -4.69
C SER A 103 -1.64 -4.28 -3.22
N ILE A 104 -2.80 -3.75 -2.81
CA ILE A 104 -3.30 -3.80 -1.43
C ILE A 104 -4.61 -4.61 -1.43
N GLY A 105 -4.70 -5.62 -0.56
CA GLY A 105 -5.87 -6.47 -0.38
C GLY A 105 -7.07 -5.76 0.26
N ALA A 106 -8.10 -6.54 0.57
CA ALA A 106 -9.34 -6.08 1.20
C ALA A 106 -9.15 -5.78 2.69
N GLU A 107 -9.92 -4.82 3.21
CA GLU A 107 -10.00 -4.48 4.64
C GLU A 107 -8.64 -4.14 5.30
N ALA A 108 -7.67 -3.71 4.51
CA ALA A 108 -6.33 -3.34 4.96
C ALA A 108 -6.33 -1.93 5.58
N ARG A 109 -5.38 -1.68 6.48
CA ARG A 109 -5.10 -0.37 7.08
C ARG A 109 -3.67 0.03 6.77
N ILE A 110 -3.49 0.97 5.86
CA ILE A 110 -2.17 1.35 5.37
C ILE A 110 -1.83 2.77 5.79
N ALA A 111 -0.73 2.89 6.49
CA ALA A 111 -0.04 4.08 6.94
C ALA A 111 1.46 3.89 6.66
N GLY A 112 2.21 4.98 6.63
CA GLY A 112 3.65 4.95 6.37
C GLY A 112 4.00 4.93 4.88
N PHE A 113 5.20 4.45 4.57
CA PHE A 113 5.76 4.42 3.21
C PHE A 113 5.70 3.01 2.61
N VAL A 114 5.23 2.89 1.37
CA VAL A 114 5.14 1.61 0.65
C VAL A 114 5.82 1.74 -0.71
N CYS A 115 6.97 1.07 -0.89
CA CYS A 115 7.74 1.12 -2.13
C CYS A 115 7.09 0.38 -3.30
N ASP A 116 7.64 0.60 -4.49
CA ASP A 116 7.08 0.14 -5.77
C ASP A 116 6.85 -1.36 -5.79
N ALA A 117 5.80 -1.78 -6.50
CA ALA A 117 5.44 -3.19 -6.74
C ALA A 117 5.23 -4.07 -5.49
N THR A 118 5.18 -3.46 -4.29
CA THR A 118 4.87 -4.14 -3.03
C THR A 118 3.49 -4.79 -3.10
N ARG A 119 3.38 -6.00 -2.52
CA ARG A 119 2.10 -6.71 -2.37
C ARG A 119 1.73 -6.84 -0.90
N ILE A 120 0.53 -6.38 -0.55
CA ILE A 120 -0.03 -6.42 0.80
C ILE A 120 -1.34 -7.19 0.73
N GLY A 121 -1.45 -8.27 1.51
CA GLY A 121 -2.62 -9.15 1.57
C GLY A 121 -3.82 -8.52 2.28
N ASP A 122 -4.84 -9.34 2.45
CA ASP A 122 -6.09 -8.92 3.08
C ASP A 122 -5.94 -8.73 4.59
N ARG A 123 -6.70 -7.78 5.15
CA ARG A 123 -6.80 -7.49 6.58
C ARG A 123 -5.44 -7.17 7.22
N CYS A 124 -4.47 -6.76 6.41
CA CYS A 124 -3.16 -6.33 6.87
C CYS A 124 -3.24 -4.94 7.52
N THR A 125 -2.37 -4.68 8.49
CA THR A 125 -2.11 -3.33 9.00
C THR A 125 -0.66 -2.98 8.77
N VAL A 126 -0.37 -1.95 7.99
CA VAL A 126 0.98 -1.45 7.76
C VAL A 126 1.04 -0.02 8.30
N MET A 127 1.90 0.23 9.26
CA MET A 127 2.15 1.56 9.85
C MET A 127 3.65 1.93 9.81
N GLY A 128 4.49 0.99 9.44
CA GLY A 128 5.92 1.20 9.21
C GLY A 128 6.23 1.40 7.72
N ASP A 129 7.50 1.26 7.39
CA ASP A 129 8.02 1.48 6.05
C ASP A 129 8.35 0.14 5.39
N LEU A 130 7.84 -0.05 4.16
CA LEU A 130 8.18 -1.14 3.26
C LEU A 130 9.09 -0.56 2.17
N VAL A 131 10.35 -0.98 2.13
CA VAL A 131 11.38 -0.38 1.27
C VAL A 131 12.18 -1.44 0.53
N HIS A 132 12.70 -1.08 -0.65
CA HIS A 132 13.68 -1.91 -1.36
C HIS A 132 15.03 -1.95 -0.62
N GLU A 133 15.87 -2.93 -0.95
CA GLU A 133 17.15 -3.17 -0.26
C GLU A 133 18.25 -2.18 -0.68
N TYR A 134 18.07 -1.48 -1.81
CA TYR A 134 18.97 -0.47 -2.39
C TYR A 134 20.45 -0.85 -2.32
N THR A 135 20.79 -2.04 -2.83
CA THR A 135 22.13 -2.64 -2.73
C THR A 135 23.05 -2.26 -3.87
N ARG A 136 22.51 -1.71 -4.97
CA ARG A 136 23.25 -1.34 -6.18
C ARG A 136 23.18 0.17 -6.47
N PRO A 137 23.69 1.06 -5.59
CA PRO A 137 23.56 2.51 -5.76
C PRO A 137 24.37 3.11 -6.94
N HIS A 138 25.12 2.29 -7.66
CA HIS A 138 25.97 2.69 -8.78
C HIS A 138 25.36 2.37 -10.15
N VAL A 139 24.21 1.68 -10.19
CA VAL A 139 23.46 1.48 -11.44
C VAL A 139 22.43 2.59 -11.59
N ASP A 140 22.00 2.84 -12.83
CA ASP A 140 20.92 3.79 -13.08
C ASP A 140 19.63 3.32 -12.39
N TRP A 141 18.85 4.29 -11.90
CA TRP A 141 17.65 4.03 -11.10
C TRP A 141 16.65 3.08 -11.80
N TRP A 142 16.58 3.14 -13.13
CA TRP A 142 15.68 2.33 -13.93
C TRP A 142 16.22 0.93 -14.26
N ASP A 143 17.51 0.68 -14.01
CA ASP A 143 18.18 -0.61 -14.25
C ASP A 143 18.34 -1.45 -12.95
N ALA A 144 18.02 -0.86 -11.80
CA ALA A 144 18.00 -1.53 -10.51
C ALA A 144 16.71 -2.35 -10.32
N ASP A 145 16.64 -3.55 -10.89
CA ASP A 145 15.58 -4.51 -10.54
C ASP A 145 15.81 -5.03 -9.11
N GLU A 146 15.05 -4.52 -8.15
CA GLU A 146 15.09 -4.93 -6.75
C GLU A 146 13.73 -5.50 -6.35
N GLU A 147 13.72 -6.71 -5.82
CA GLU A 147 12.48 -7.35 -5.39
C GLU A 147 11.79 -6.52 -4.30
N SER A 148 10.47 -6.41 -4.40
CA SER A 148 9.64 -5.67 -3.45
C SER A 148 9.20 -6.52 -2.26
N PRO A 149 8.98 -5.90 -1.09
CA PRO A 149 8.37 -6.58 0.05
C PRO A 149 7.03 -7.25 -0.27
N ARG A 150 6.74 -8.34 0.45
CA ARG A 150 5.44 -9.03 0.43
C ARG A 150 4.93 -9.16 1.86
N VAL A 151 3.72 -8.67 2.12
CA VAL A 151 3.05 -8.81 3.41
C VAL A 151 1.83 -9.69 3.23
N GLU A 152 1.86 -10.89 3.78
CA GLU A 152 0.77 -11.86 3.64
C GLU A 152 -0.39 -11.55 4.60
N ASP A 153 -1.56 -12.11 4.31
CA ASP A 153 -2.83 -11.88 4.99
C ASP A 153 -2.76 -11.82 6.52
N ASP A 154 -3.62 -10.97 7.08
CA ASP A 154 -3.83 -10.79 8.51
C ASP A 154 -2.56 -10.35 9.27
N SER A 155 -1.52 -9.85 8.58
CA SER A 155 -0.25 -9.47 9.19
C SER A 155 -0.18 -8.00 9.55
N VAL A 156 0.72 -7.67 10.48
CA VAL A 156 0.92 -6.30 10.97
C VAL A 156 2.38 -5.88 10.83
N VAL A 157 2.60 -4.68 10.29
CA VAL A 157 3.86 -3.96 10.33
C VAL A 157 3.67 -2.73 11.20
N GLY A 158 4.22 -2.78 12.42
CA GLY A 158 4.01 -1.77 13.44
C GLY A 158 4.61 -0.41 13.09
N TYR A 159 4.12 0.63 13.78
CA TYR A 159 4.58 2.01 13.56
C TYR A 159 6.10 2.16 13.71
N GLY A 160 6.74 2.80 12.73
CA GLY A 160 8.18 3.01 12.69
C GLY A 160 9.01 1.74 12.48
N ALA A 161 8.40 0.58 12.23
CA ALA A 161 9.12 -0.60 11.76
C ALA A 161 9.63 -0.40 10.33
N ARG A 162 10.68 -1.13 9.96
CA ARG A 162 11.28 -1.12 8.62
C ARG A 162 11.37 -2.54 8.09
N VAL A 163 10.72 -2.81 6.96
CA VAL A 163 10.83 -4.05 6.19
C VAL A 163 11.65 -3.73 4.95
N VAL A 164 12.81 -4.36 4.80
CA VAL A 164 13.81 -4.02 3.79
C VAL A 164 14.01 -5.17 2.81
N GLY A 165 13.87 -4.88 1.53
CA GLY A 165 14.14 -5.79 0.42
C GLY A 165 12.98 -6.69 0.03
N GLY A 166 13.26 -7.62 -0.89
CA GLY A 166 12.31 -8.58 -1.47
C GLY A 166 11.86 -9.69 -0.52
N ILE A 167 11.62 -9.36 0.74
CA ILE A 167 11.33 -10.32 1.80
C ILE A 167 9.84 -10.50 1.99
N ARG A 168 9.47 -11.67 2.51
CA ARG A 168 8.10 -12.04 2.79
C ARG A 168 7.81 -12.04 4.29
N ILE A 169 6.79 -11.30 4.69
CA ILE A 169 6.15 -11.40 6.00
C ILE A 169 5.02 -12.42 5.88
N GLY A 170 5.22 -13.62 6.44
CA GLY A 170 4.23 -14.71 6.41
C GLY A 170 2.91 -14.34 7.10
N PRO A 171 1.81 -15.05 6.80
CA PRO A 171 0.48 -14.67 7.27
C PRO A 171 0.37 -14.75 8.80
N ARG A 172 -0.48 -13.89 9.36
CA ARG A 172 -0.68 -13.76 10.81
C ARG A 172 0.63 -13.48 11.56
N SER A 173 1.50 -12.66 10.99
CA SER A 173 2.76 -12.25 11.62
C SER A 173 2.74 -10.79 12.04
N TYR A 174 3.54 -10.45 13.06
CA TYR A 174 3.61 -9.11 13.63
C TYR A 174 5.05 -8.60 13.62
N VAL A 175 5.35 -7.59 12.81
CA VAL A 175 6.60 -6.82 12.91
C VAL A 175 6.39 -5.72 13.94
N ALA A 176 7.12 -5.79 15.05
CA ALA A 176 6.93 -4.87 16.16
C ALA A 176 7.33 -3.43 15.81
N ALA A 177 6.71 -2.47 16.48
CA ALA A 177 7.04 -1.06 16.33
C ALA A 177 8.54 -0.82 16.51
N GLY A 178 9.16 -0.10 15.57
CA GLY A 178 10.60 0.17 15.55
C GLY A 178 11.49 -1.02 15.17
N ALA A 179 10.94 -2.20 14.86
CA ALA A 179 11.75 -3.34 14.43
C ALA A 179 12.30 -3.14 13.01
N VAL A 180 13.48 -3.70 12.74
CA VAL A 180 14.08 -3.75 11.40
C VAL A 180 14.15 -5.20 10.96
N VAL A 181 13.53 -5.50 9.82
CA VAL A 181 13.45 -6.84 9.24
C VAL A 181 14.05 -6.83 7.85
N THR A 182 15.04 -7.68 7.63
CA THR A 182 15.82 -7.79 6.37
C THR A 182 15.89 -9.23 5.87
N ARG A 183 15.03 -10.11 6.39
CA ARG A 183 14.86 -11.50 5.93
C ARG A 183 13.42 -11.94 6.17
N ASP A 184 13.00 -13.00 5.48
CA ASP A 184 11.66 -13.55 5.62
C ASP A 184 11.25 -13.78 7.08
N VAL A 185 10.01 -13.40 7.39
CA VAL A 185 9.34 -13.73 8.64
C VAL A 185 8.42 -14.91 8.37
N PRO A 186 8.60 -16.07 9.02
CA PRO A 186 7.70 -17.20 8.82
C PRO A 186 6.25 -16.85 9.23
N PRO A 187 5.25 -17.63 8.78
CA PRO A 187 3.87 -17.48 9.26
C PRO A 187 3.81 -17.55 10.78
N GLU A 188 2.88 -16.81 11.40
CA GLU A 188 2.62 -16.90 12.85
C GLU A 188 3.86 -16.57 13.71
N HIS A 189 4.60 -15.54 13.33
CA HIS A 189 5.78 -15.06 14.06
C HIS A 189 5.68 -13.58 14.42
N ILE A 190 6.34 -13.22 15.52
CA ILE A 190 6.51 -11.85 15.98
C ILE A 190 7.98 -11.49 15.76
N ALA A 191 8.22 -10.51 14.90
CA ALA A 191 9.53 -9.94 14.66
C ALA A 191 9.76 -8.74 15.60
N THR A 192 10.86 -8.73 16.34
CA THR A 192 11.25 -7.65 17.26
C THR A 192 12.70 -7.26 17.04
N GLY A 193 13.06 -6.04 17.48
CA GLY A 193 14.44 -5.55 17.38
C GLY A 193 14.96 -5.62 15.94
N VAL A 194 16.10 -6.26 15.74
CA VAL A 194 16.66 -6.52 14.40
C VAL A 194 16.60 -8.01 14.14
N ASN A 195 15.64 -8.44 13.30
CA ASN A 195 15.48 -9.83 12.88
C ASN A 195 15.34 -10.87 14.03
N THR A 196 14.86 -10.50 15.21
CA THR A 196 14.52 -11.48 16.27
C THR A 196 13.12 -12.00 16.03
N LEU A 197 13.00 -13.28 15.65
CA LEU A 197 11.73 -13.90 15.25
C LEU A 197 11.27 -14.90 16.32
N THR A 198 10.11 -14.65 16.92
CA THR A 198 9.52 -15.52 17.95
C THR A 198 8.20 -16.09 17.44
N PRO A 199 8.01 -17.42 17.40
CA PRO A 199 6.70 -18.00 17.09
C PRO A 199 5.62 -17.48 18.06
N ILE A 200 4.40 -17.21 17.59
CA ILE A 200 3.32 -16.67 18.45
C ILE A 200 3.00 -17.58 19.65
N ARG A 201 3.19 -18.90 19.52
CA ARG A 201 2.98 -19.88 20.59
C ARG A 201 3.99 -19.74 21.75
N ASP A 202 5.16 -19.18 21.45
CA ASP A 202 6.26 -19.00 22.40
C ASP A 202 6.29 -17.55 22.93
N TRP A 203 5.34 -16.71 22.50
CA TRP A 203 5.26 -15.32 22.89
C TRP A 203 4.72 -15.14 24.31
N THR A 204 5.52 -14.51 25.17
CA THR A 204 5.18 -14.29 26.59
C THR A 204 4.63 -12.90 26.90
N GLY A 205 4.72 -11.96 25.94
CA GLY A 205 4.29 -10.58 26.13
C GLY A 205 2.76 -10.42 26.15
N THR A 206 2.24 -9.59 27.04
CA THR A 206 0.78 -9.41 27.18
C THR A 206 0.14 -8.53 26.11
N ARG A 207 0.91 -7.62 25.50
CA ARG A 207 0.38 -6.60 24.55
C ARG A 207 -0.27 -7.21 23.30
N LEU A 208 0.26 -8.32 22.80
CA LEU A 208 -0.24 -8.96 21.58
C LEU A 208 -1.23 -10.10 21.85
N ARG A 209 -1.56 -10.36 23.13
CA ARG A 209 -2.38 -11.52 23.51
C ARG A 209 -3.74 -11.53 22.79
N ALA A 210 -4.46 -10.41 22.82
CA ALA A 210 -5.77 -10.30 22.17
C ALA A 210 -5.70 -10.50 20.64
N LEU A 211 -4.61 -10.03 20.00
CA LEU A 211 -4.40 -10.22 18.57
C LEU A 211 -4.10 -11.70 18.25
N ILE A 212 -3.24 -12.34 19.05
CA ILE A 212 -2.91 -13.76 18.92
C ILE A 212 -4.17 -14.62 19.14
N GLU A 213 -4.98 -14.29 20.14
CA GLU A 213 -6.28 -14.93 20.38
C GLU A 213 -7.21 -14.76 19.17
N HIS A 214 -7.29 -13.56 18.58
CA HIS A 214 -8.07 -13.33 17.36
C HIS A 214 -7.59 -14.19 16.18
N TRP A 215 -6.28 -14.27 15.95
CA TRP A 215 -5.68 -15.07 14.89
C TRP A 215 -5.85 -16.58 15.06
N THR A 216 -5.88 -17.06 16.30
CA THR A 216 -5.97 -18.49 16.62
C THR A 216 -7.40 -18.96 16.88
N SER A 217 -8.34 -18.03 17.04
CA SER A 217 -9.75 -18.35 17.17
C SER A 217 -10.31 -18.90 15.85
N PRO A 218 -11.23 -19.89 15.88
CA PRO A 218 -11.92 -20.33 14.69
C PRO A 218 -12.61 -19.13 14.04
N ARG A 219 -12.36 -18.88 12.74
CA ARG A 219 -13.10 -17.84 12.02
C ARG A 219 -14.59 -18.17 12.10
N PRO A 220 -15.46 -17.20 12.47
CA PRO A 220 -16.88 -17.39 12.27
C PRO A 220 -17.14 -17.66 10.77
N PRO A 221 -18.13 -18.50 10.43
CA PRO A 221 -18.47 -18.74 9.04
C PRO A 221 -18.71 -17.41 8.34
N ALA A 222 -18.18 -17.27 7.11
CA ALA A 222 -18.32 -16.05 6.33
C ALA A 222 -19.81 -15.67 6.29
N ALA A 223 -20.15 -14.49 6.80
CA ALA A 223 -21.51 -13.99 6.70
C ALA A 223 -21.81 -13.82 5.21
N SER A 224 -22.77 -14.60 4.70
CA SER A 224 -23.31 -14.41 3.36
C SER A 224 -23.90 -13.00 3.30
N ARG A 225 -23.19 -12.08 2.64
CA ARG A 225 -23.72 -10.77 2.25
C ARG A 225 -24.20 -10.83 0.82
#